data_AF-A0A350WXH5-F1
#
_entry.id   AF-A0A350WXH5-F1
#
_cell.length_a   1.000
_cell.length_b   1.000
_cell.length_c   1.000
_cell.angle_alpha   90.00
_cell.angle_beta   90.00
_cell.angle_gamma   90.00
#
_symmetry.space_group_name_H-M   'P 1'
#
loop_
_entity.id
_entity.type
_entity.pdbx_description
1 polymer ?
#
loop_
_entity_poly.entity_id
_entity_poly.type
_entity_poly.pdbx_seq_one_letter_code
_entity_poly.pdbx_strand_id
1 'polypeptide(L)'
;MLRSCNRCGEGTCIFVRWRIYNNRMTVQGFHLTSRGAIPLDLNASTLDEWTGQLSQGFYTTFSTLSSGTRVLGLRAHLQRLYAPAAEAGLRPSVDAPTLRKQLAEFAKGVLPKETRFRLILAKDSGYVYVGFQPLIPPPESVFTDGVHVVTADMARHDPRIKGTDFIVQSAAQRKLVQGDIYEVLLVHNGGILEGMTSNFYGVKNVIASGAKQSHNGILITAQKGILLGVTRRVVLQLARGQGMSIEYRSPRLSENFDEAILTSSSRGVVPIVSIDGRAVGQGRVGERAKTLRKAYQAYVEERSETIA
;
A
#
# COMPACT_ATOMS: atom_id res chain seq x y z
N MET A 1 31.10 7.73 24.64
CA MET A 1 32.15 8.62 24.12
C MET A 1 31.94 8.85 22.64
N LEU A 2 31.74 10.11 22.27
CA LEU A 2 31.59 10.59 20.90
C LEU A 2 32.92 10.43 20.14
N ARG A 3 32.88 9.95 18.90
CA ARG A 3 33.91 10.25 17.90
C ARG A 3 33.22 10.74 16.63
N SER A 4 33.33 12.04 16.41
CA SER A 4 33.02 12.71 15.15
C SER A 4 34.03 12.28 14.09
N CYS A 5 33.57 11.72 12.97
CA CYS A 5 34.42 11.54 11.81
C CYS A 5 34.26 12.76 10.89
N ASN A 6 35.14 13.74 11.08
CA ASN A 6 35.35 14.81 10.10
C ASN A 6 36.26 14.27 8.99
N ARG A 7 35.68 13.87 7.86
CA ARG A 7 36.33 13.92 6.55
C ARG A 7 35.31 13.63 5.44
N CYS A 8 34.81 14.71 4.82
CA CYS A 8 34.29 14.67 3.45
C CYS A 8 35.50 14.62 2.52
N GLY A 9 35.72 13.48 1.89
CA GLY A 9 36.73 13.25 0.87
C GLY A 9 36.43 11.91 0.21
N GLU A 10 36.26 11.94 -1.10
CA GLU A 10 36.05 10.84 -2.05
C GLU A 10 36.21 9.40 -1.51
N GLY A 11 35.10 8.64 -1.55
CA GLY A 11 35.12 7.17 -1.48
C GLY A 11 34.70 6.57 -0.14
N THR A 12 33.64 5.75 -0.19
CA THR A 12 33.14 4.87 0.89
C THR A 12 32.61 5.55 2.16
N CYS A 13 31.29 5.81 2.18
CA CYS A 13 30.58 5.99 3.44
C CYS A 13 30.41 4.62 4.12
N ILE A 14 31.34 4.30 5.03
CA ILE A 14 31.23 3.17 5.95
C ILE A 14 30.00 3.39 6.84
N PHE A 15 29.20 2.34 7.03
CA PHE A 15 28.04 2.28 7.92
C PHE A 15 28.40 2.80 9.32
N VAL A 16 28.14 4.08 9.58
CA VAL A 16 28.17 4.63 10.93
C VAL A 16 27.00 3.99 11.67
N ARG A 17 27.26 3.32 12.79
CA ARG A 17 26.25 2.76 13.72
C ARG A 17 25.12 3.78 13.93
N TRP A 18 23.99 3.57 13.27
CA TRP A 18 22.84 4.48 13.36
C TRP A 18 22.17 4.29 14.71
N ARG A 19 22.14 5.34 15.54
CA ARG A 19 21.16 5.46 16.62
C ARG A 19 19.82 5.79 15.98
N ILE A 20 19.16 4.76 15.46
CA ILE A 20 17.72 4.81 15.23
C ILE A 20 17.11 4.94 16.62
N TYR A 21 16.17 5.88 16.81
CA TYR A 21 15.57 6.33 18.07
C TYR A 21 16.27 7.52 18.76
N ASN A 22 16.01 8.71 18.22
CA ASN A 22 15.60 9.82 19.08
C ASN A 22 14.08 9.87 19.08
N ASN A 23 13.50 10.13 20.25
CA ASN A 23 12.10 9.96 20.64
C ASN A 23 11.05 10.84 19.91
N ARG A 24 11.31 11.26 18.66
CA ARG A 24 10.36 11.98 17.82
C ARG A 24 9.82 11.02 16.76
N MET A 25 8.50 10.95 16.68
CA MET A 25 7.71 10.22 15.66
C MET A 25 7.91 10.84 14.27
N THR A 26 9.16 10.88 13.78
CA THR A 26 9.53 11.50 12.51
C THR A 26 9.96 10.45 11.52
N VAL A 27 9.62 10.66 10.25
CA VAL A 27 10.10 9.84 9.14
C VAL A 27 11.62 9.91 9.09
N GLN A 28 12.28 8.75 8.97
CA GLN A 28 13.69 8.68 8.66
C GLN A 28 13.86 8.53 7.14
N GLY A 29 14.51 9.52 6.52
CA GLY A 29 14.68 9.62 5.07
C GLY A 29 16.13 9.51 4.63
N PHE A 30 16.37 8.85 3.50
CA PHE A 30 17.70 8.75 2.89
C PHE A 30 17.60 8.81 1.36
N HIS A 31 18.61 9.39 0.72
CA HIS A 31 18.91 9.21 -0.70
C HIS A 31 19.86 8.03 -0.87
N LEU A 32 19.48 7.07 -1.70
CA LEU A 32 20.20 5.83 -1.95
C LEU A 32 21.02 5.92 -3.23
N THR A 33 22.26 5.43 -3.14
CA THR A 33 23.22 5.38 -4.24
C THR A 33 23.82 3.98 -4.32
N SER A 34 24.51 3.66 -5.42
CA SER A 34 25.30 2.42 -5.53
C SER A 34 26.37 2.26 -4.44
N ARG A 35 26.82 3.35 -3.80
CA ARG A 35 27.88 3.37 -2.78
C ARG A 35 27.36 3.41 -1.34
N GLY A 36 26.06 3.59 -1.12
CA GLY A 36 25.48 3.69 0.21
C GLY A 36 24.30 4.67 0.28
N ALA A 37 23.95 5.07 1.49
CA ALA A 37 22.81 5.93 1.79
C ALA A 37 23.26 7.26 2.40
N ILE A 38 22.70 8.36 1.88
CA ILE A 38 22.93 9.73 2.34
C ILE A 38 21.70 10.17 3.13
N PRO A 39 21.81 10.52 4.43
CA PRO A 39 20.68 10.99 5.23
C PRO A 39 20.02 12.23 4.63
N LEU A 40 18.70 12.28 4.72
CA LEU A 40 17.90 13.47 4.41
C LEU A 40 17.28 14.00 5.70
N ASP A 41 17.69 15.20 6.11
CA ASP A 41 17.13 15.89 7.27
C ASP A 41 15.89 16.69 6.84
N LEU A 42 14.80 15.96 6.56
CA LEU A 42 13.50 16.53 6.22
C LEU A 42 12.55 16.36 7.42
N ASN A 43 12.07 17.48 7.95
CA ASN A 43 11.13 17.47 9.07
C ASN A 43 9.74 17.02 8.58
N ALA A 44 9.36 15.78 8.88
CA ALA A 44 8.07 15.21 8.53
C ALA A 44 7.62 14.20 9.59
N SER A 45 6.35 14.26 9.99
CA SER A 45 5.73 13.31 10.92
C SER A 45 5.09 12.12 10.20
N THR A 46 4.81 12.25 8.90
CA THR A 46 4.25 11.17 8.08
C THR A 46 5.00 10.97 6.76
N LEU A 47 4.96 9.75 6.22
CA LEU A 47 5.51 9.45 4.89
C LEU A 47 4.87 10.29 3.77
N ASP A 48 3.63 10.74 3.92
CA ASP A 48 2.96 11.58 2.93
C ASP A 48 3.50 13.02 2.97
N GLU A 49 3.70 13.60 4.16
CA GLU A 49 4.39 14.89 4.33
C GLU A 49 5.83 14.82 3.80
N TRP A 50 6.55 13.75 4.11
CA TRP A 50 7.91 13.54 3.63
C TRP A 50 7.97 13.43 2.10
N THR A 51 6.99 12.72 1.50
CA THR A 51 6.88 12.62 0.04
C THR A 51 6.60 13.97 -0.61
N GLY A 52 5.81 14.84 0.03
CA GLY A 52 5.50 16.18 -0.47
C GLY A 52 6.70 17.13 -0.53
N GLN A 53 7.80 16.83 0.18
CA GLN A 53 9.04 17.61 0.19
C GLN A 53 10.05 17.15 -0.87
N LEU A 54 9.76 16.09 -1.62
CA LEU A 54 10.65 15.51 -2.63
C LEU A 54 10.14 15.75 -4.05
N SER A 55 11.05 15.66 -5.01
CA SER A 55 10.71 15.68 -6.44
C SER A 55 9.71 14.57 -6.80
N GLN A 56 8.83 14.90 -7.75
CA GLN A 56 7.80 13.97 -8.21
C GLN A 56 8.43 12.73 -8.87
N GLY A 57 7.83 11.58 -8.59
CA GLY A 57 8.42 10.28 -8.89
C GLY A 57 7.43 9.15 -8.99
N PHE A 58 7.98 7.95 -9.20
CA PHE A 58 7.27 6.69 -8.96
C PHE A 58 7.48 6.29 -7.51
N TYR A 59 6.49 5.68 -6.88
CA TYR A 59 6.65 5.22 -5.50
C TYR A 59 6.04 3.85 -5.25
N THR A 60 6.57 3.18 -4.23
CA THR A 60 5.99 1.96 -3.68
C THR A 60 6.05 2.02 -2.16
N THR A 61 5.16 1.29 -1.50
CA THR A 61 5.13 1.22 -0.04
C THR A 61 4.83 -0.20 0.38
N PHE A 62 5.61 -0.71 1.32
CA PHE A 62 5.46 -2.03 1.93
C PHE A 62 5.76 -1.93 3.42
N SER A 63 5.42 -2.98 4.15
CA SER A 63 5.75 -3.09 5.57
C SER A 63 6.56 -4.35 5.80
N THR A 64 7.45 -4.30 6.78
CA THR A 64 8.06 -5.49 7.33
C THR A 64 7.08 -6.22 8.25
N LEU A 65 7.25 -7.52 8.36
CA LEU A 65 6.43 -8.49 9.08
C LEU A 65 7.36 -9.39 9.90
N SER A 66 6.78 -10.22 10.78
CA SER A 66 7.53 -11.21 11.56
C SER A 66 8.70 -10.58 12.30
N SER A 67 8.38 -9.63 13.18
CA SER A 67 9.34 -8.86 13.97
C SER A 67 10.36 -8.09 13.11
N GLY A 68 9.94 -7.62 11.94
CA GLY A 68 10.76 -6.78 11.06
C GLY A 68 11.63 -7.53 10.04
N THR A 69 11.55 -8.87 9.99
CA THR A 69 12.49 -9.69 9.20
C THR A 69 11.98 -10.07 7.80
N ARG A 70 10.66 -10.03 7.59
CA ARG A 70 10.02 -10.49 6.35
C ARG A 70 9.22 -9.38 5.68
N VAL A 71 8.97 -9.51 4.38
CA VAL A 71 8.14 -8.60 3.58
C VAL A 71 7.27 -9.43 2.65
N LEU A 72 6.01 -9.06 2.46
CA LEU A 72 5.18 -9.71 1.45
C LEU A 72 5.44 -9.13 0.06
N GLY A 73 6.01 -9.94 -0.84
CA GLY A 73 6.13 -9.62 -2.27
C GLY A 73 7.05 -8.44 -2.56
N LEU A 74 8.19 -8.34 -1.86
CA LEU A 74 9.19 -7.30 -2.06
C LEU A 74 9.62 -7.19 -3.53
N ARG A 75 9.81 -8.32 -4.22
CA ARG A 75 10.10 -8.33 -5.67
C ARG A 75 9.06 -7.55 -6.48
N ALA A 76 7.77 -7.74 -6.19
CA ALA A 76 6.70 -7.05 -6.89
C ALA A 76 6.59 -5.57 -6.50
N HIS A 77 7.00 -5.20 -5.28
CA HIS A 77 7.14 -3.80 -4.88
C HIS A 77 8.26 -3.10 -5.64
N LEU A 78 9.43 -3.72 -5.75
CA LEU A 78 10.58 -3.18 -6.50
C LEU A 78 10.27 -3.08 -8.00
N GLN A 79 9.67 -4.13 -8.60
CA GLN A 79 9.28 -4.08 -10.01
C GLN A 79 8.35 -2.91 -10.32
N ARG A 80 7.39 -2.61 -9.44
CA ARG A 80 6.48 -1.48 -9.59
C ARG A 80 7.15 -0.11 -9.48
N LEU A 81 8.30 -0.03 -8.80
CA LEU A 81 9.11 1.19 -8.74
C LEU A 81 9.93 1.37 -10.02
N TYR A 82 10.60 0.30 -10.48
CA TYR A 82 11.59 0.37 -11.56
C TYR A 82 11.02 0.20 -12.97
N ALA A 83 9.93 -0.56 -13.17
CA ALA A 83 9.34 -0.77 -14.49
C ALA A 83 8.97 0.55 -15.20
N PRO A 84 8.19 1.47 -14.57
CA PRO A 84 7.86 2.73 -15.23
C PRO A 84 9.09 3.64 -15.42
N ALA A 85 10.12 3.51 -14.57
CA ALA A 85 11.37 4.24 -14.75
C ALA A 85 12.16 3.77 -15.97
N ALA A 86 12.20 2.45 -16.21
CA ALA A 86 12.82 1.88 -17.40
C ALA A 86 12.07 2.28 -18.67
N GLU A 87 10.73 2.25 -18.66
CA GLU A 87 9.88 2.72 -19.77
C GLU A 87 10.11 4.21 -20.08
N ALA A 88 10.38 5.02 -19.05
CA ALA A 88 10.70 6.44 -19.19
C ALA A 88 12.18 6.73 -19.52
N GLY A 89 13.03 5.71 -19.70
CA GLY A 89 14.46 5.88 -20.00
C GLY A 89 15.28 6.46 -18.83
N LEU A 90 14.74 6.44 -17.60
CA LEU A 90 15.43 6.96 -16.43
C LEU A 90 16.54 6.02 -15.98
N ARG A 91 17.65 6.58 -15.51
CA ARG A 91 18.75 5.85 -14.89
C ARG A 91 18.70 6.01 -13.37
N PRO A 92 18.25 4.98 -12.62
CA PRO A 92 18.13 5.10 -11.17
C PRO A 92 19.51 5.21 -10.51
N SER A 93 19.61 5.97 -9.41
CA SER A 93 20.84 6.15 -8.63
C SER A 93 21.35 4.87 -7.95
N VAL A 94 20.49 3.85 -7.84
CA VAL A 94 20.78 2.52 -7.30
C VAL A 94 19.93 1.47 -8.03
N ASP A 95 20.53 0.31 -8.34
CA ASP A 95 19.82 -0.82 -8.95
C ASP A 95 19.00 -1.63 -7.92
N ALA A 96 18.08 -2.46 -8.41
CA ALA A 96 17.18 -3.23 -7.55
C ALA A 96 17.89 -4.23 -6.61
N PRO A 97 18.93 -4.99 -7.05
CA PRO A 97 19.69 -5.86 -6.16
C PRO A 97 20.41 -5.10 -5.03
N THR A 98 21.04 -3.96 -5.34
CA THR A 98 21.75 -3.14 -4.35
C THR A 98 20.76 -2.48 -3.39
N LEU A 99 19.62 -2.00 -3.90
CA LEU A 99 18.53 -1.48 -3.07
C LEU A 99 18.01 -2.53 -2.09
N ARG A 100 17.79 -3.78 -2.52
CA ARG A 100 17.36 -4.87 -1.63
C ARG A 100 18.35 -5.11 -0.49
N LYS A 101 19.65 -5.14 -0.79
CA LYS A 101 20.71 -5.27 0.24
C LYS A 101 20.67 -4.11 1.23
N GLN A 102 20.56 -2.87 0.75
CA GLN A 102 20.49 -1.69 1.63
C GLN A 102 19.23 -1.69 2.49
N LEU A 103 18.07 -2.09 1.94
CA LEU A 103 16.82 -2.25 2.68
C LEU A 103 16.95 -3.27 3.82
N ALA A 104 17.66 -4.37 3.60
CA ALA A 104 17.92 -5.35 4.66
C ALA A 104 18.75 -4.76 5.80
N GLU A 105 19.74 -3.91 5.50
CA GLU A 105 20.51 -3.22 6.54
C GLU A 105 19.69 -2.19 7.32
N PHE A 106 18.82 -1.42 6.64
CA PHE A 106 17.88 -0.54 7.35
C PHE A 106 16.94 -1.32 8.26
N ALA A 107 16.38 -2.42 7.77
CA ALA A 107 15.49 -3.28 8.54
C ALA A 107 16.18 -3.86 9.78
N LYS A 108 17.43 -4.32 9.67
CA LYS A 108 18.24 -4.78 10.82
C LYS A 108 18.36 -3.72 11.91
N GLY A 109 18.54 -2.46 11.54
CA GLY A 109 18.68 -1.34 12.48
C GLY A 109 17.41 -1.03 13.28
N VAL A 110 16.23 -1.43 12.79
CA VAL A 110 14.92 -1.12 13.41
C VAL A 110 14.27 -2.34 14.09
N LEU A 111 14.89 -3.52 14.03
CA LEU A 111 14.41 -4.73 14.69
C LEU A 111 14.21 -4.50 16.20
N PRO A 112 13.24 -5.20 16.83
CA PRO A 112 12.28 -6.16 16.24
C PRO A 112 11.01 -5.48 15.70
N LYS A 113 10.99 -4.16 15.52
CA LYS A 113 9.74 -3.44 15.22
C LYS A 113 9.33 -3.58 13.77
N GLU A 114 8.04 -3.81 13.55
CA GLU A 114 7.45 -3.67 12.22
C GLU A 114 7.55 -2.23 11.75
N THR A 115 7.97 -2.06 10.51
CA THR A 115 8.33 -0.77 9.92
C THR A 115 7.67 -0.64 8.56
N ARG A 116 7.09 0.53 8.31
CA ARG A 116 6.55 0.90 7.01
C ARG A 116 7.63 1.60 6.21
N PHE A 117 7.98 1.04 5.06
CA PHE A 117 8.93 1.60 4.11
C PHE A 117 8.19 2.21 2.92
N ARG A 118 8.62 3.39 2.50
CA ARG A 118 8.27 4.00 1.21
C ARG A 118 9.53 4.23 0.41
N LEU A 119 9.49 3.78 -0.84
CA LEU A 119 10.52 4.04 -1.82
C LEU A 119 9.97 5.01 -2.86
N ILE A 120 10.78 5.99 -3.27
CA ILE A 120 10.45 6.96 -4.31
C ILE A 120 11.61 6.98 -5.31
N LEU A 121 11.30 6.93 -6.60
CA LEU A 121 12.25 7.12 -7.69
C LEU A 121 11.85 8.40 -8.41
N ALA A 122 12.64 9.46 -8.23
CA ALA A 122 12.35 10.79 -8.76
C ALA A 122 12.56 10.85 -10.28
N LYS A 123 11.59 11.44 -10.99
CA LYS A 123 11.57 11.50 -12.46
C LYS A 123 12.57 12.49 -13.05
N ASP A 124 12.99 13.50 -12.28
CA ASP A 124 13.88 14.57 -12.72
C ASP A 124 15.37 14.17 -12.73
N SER A 125 15.75 13.32 -11.79
CA SER A 125 17.14 13.04 -11.41
C SER A 125 17.48 11.54 -11.45
N GLY A 126 16.48 10.67 -11.43
CA GLY A 126 16.65 9.24 -11.21
C GLY A 126 17.03 8.88 -9.77
N TYR A 127 17.01 9.84 -8.84
CA TYR A 127 17.35 9.57 -7.45
C TYR A 127 16.33 8.64 -6.79
N VAL A 128 16.83 7.66 -6.05
CA VAL A 128 16.02 6.73 -5.27
C VAL A 128 16.08 7.12 -3.81
N TYR A 129 14.93 7.43 -3.23
CA TYR A 129 14.79 7.76 -1.83
C TYR A 129 14.10 6.64 -1.06
N VAL A 130 14.50 6.44 0.20
CA VAL A 130 13.79 5.60 1.16
C VAL A 130 13.38 6.43 2.36
N GLY A 131 12.09 6.38 2.68
CA GLY A 131 11.53 6.93 3.90
C GLY A 131 10.93 5.79 4.72
N PHE A 132 11.18 5.74 6.02
CA PHE A 132 10.59 4.74 6.88
C PHE A 132 10.19 5.27 8.26
N GLN A 133 9.17 4.63 8.83
CA GLN A 133 8.63 4.93 10.15
C GLN A 133 8.05 3.63 10.76
N PRO A 134 7.86 3.56 12.09
CA PRO A 134 7.17 2.44 12.71
C PRO A 134 5.83 2.15 12.01
N LEU A 135 5.50 0.87 11.82
CA LEU A 135 4.19 0.47 11.35
C LEU A 135 3.18 0.68 12.48
N ILE A 136 2.15 1.46 12.20
CA ILE A 136 0.98 1.57 13.06
C ILE A 136 -0.08 0.64 12.46
N PRO A 137 -0.37 -0.52 13.07
CA PRO A 137 -1.41 -1.41 12.58
C PRO A 137 -2.78 -0.75 12.76
N PRO A 138 -3.76 -1.04 11.86
CA PRO A 138 -5.14 -0.64 12.12
C PRO A 138 -5.63 -1.25 13.44
N PRO A 139 -6.41 -0.50 14.25
CA PRO A 139 -7.02 -1.07 15.46
C PRO A 139 -8.00 -2.18 15.08
N GLU A 140 -8.23 -3.14 15.98
CA GLU A 140 -9.06 -4.32 15.67
C GLU A 140 -10.50 -3.95 15.28
N SER A 141 -11.02 -2.82 15.79
CA SER A 141 -12.34 -2.28 15.43
C SER A 141 -12.52 -2.05 13.93
N VAL A 142 -11.46 -1.71 13.19
CA VAL A 142 -11.49 -1.58 11.72
C VAL A 142 -11.94 -2.89 11.06
N PHE A 143 -11.65 -4.03 11.69
CA PHE A 143 -11.97 -5.35 11.16
C PHE A 143 -13.22 -5.98 11.78
N THR A 144 -13.53 -5.68 13.05
CA THR A 144 -14.73 -6.23 13.72
C THR A 144 -15.98 -5.43 13.42
N ASP A 145 -15.85 -4.10 13.40
CA ASP A 145 -16.97 -3.17 13.26
C ASP A 145 -17.09 -2.70 11.81
N GLY A 146 -15.97 -2.73 11.08
CA GLY A 146 -15.87 -2.29 9.69
C GLY A 146 -15.71 -0.78 9.58
N VAL A 147 -15.64 -0.28 8.35
CA VAL A 147 -15.37 1.15 8.11
C VAL A 147 -16.44 1.85 7.29
N HIS A 148 -16.54 3.15 7.52
CA HIS A 148 -17.32 4.08 6.69
C HIS A 148 -16.43 4.67 5.61
N VAL A 149 -16.93 4.73 4.38
CA VAL A 149 -16.24 5.38 3.26
C VAL A 149 -17.17 6.37 2.59
N VAL A 150 -16.57 7.36 1.94
CA VAL A 150 -17.29 8.32 1.08
C VAL A 150 -16.76 8.26 -0.33
N THR A 151 -17.47 8.84 -1.28
CA THR A 151 -17.08 8.88 -2.68
C THR A 151 -16.60 10.26 -3.12
N ALA A 152 -15.77 10.28 -4.16
CA ALA A 152 -15.44 11.48 -4.90
C ALA A 152 -15.37 11.16 -6.40
N ASP A 153 -15.95 12.02 -7.23
CA ASP A 153 -15.84 11.90 -8.68
C ASP A 153 -14.44 12.30 -9.12
N MET A 154 -13.61 11.29 -9.40
CA MET A 154 -12.22 11.43 -9.74
C MET A 154 -11.68 10.12 -10.31
N ALA A 155 -10.76 10.22 -11.26
CA ALA A 155 -9.97 9.10 -11.74
C ALA A 155 -8.48 9.47 -11.78
N ARG A 156 -7.60 8.47 -11.66
CA ARG A 156 -6.17 8.67 -11.92
C ARG A 156 -5.94 8.96 -13.39
N HIS A 157 -4.99 9.83 -13.69
CA HIS A 157 -4.57 10.08 -15.07
C HIS A 157 -3.97 8.82 -15.73
N ASP A 158 -2.92 8.23 -15.12
CA ASP A 158 -2.46 6.88 -15.46
C ASP A 158 -2.56 5.97 -14.23
N PRO A 159 -3.60 5.14 -14.13
CA PRO A 159 -3.82 4.28 -12.97
C PRO A 159 -2.81 3.13 -12.84
N ARG A 160 -2.08 2.80 -13.91
CA ARG A 160 -1.06 1.72 -13.89
C ARG A 160 0.17 2.15 -13.11
N ILE A 161 0.44 3.46 -13.08
CA ILE A 161 1.61 4.05 -12.45
C ILE A 161 1.24 4.49 -11.04
N LYS A 162 1.99 3.99 -10.06
CA LYS A 162 1.91 4.48 -8.69
C LYS A 162 2.79 5.72 -8.55
N GLY A 163 2.30 6.85 -9.02
CA GLY A 163 3.01 8.13 -9.02
C GLY A 163 2.71 9.00 -7.79
N THR A 164 3.70 9.79 -7.36
CA THR A 164 3.54 10.75 -6.25
C THR A 164 2.65 11.94 -6.63
N ASP A 165 2.49 12.20 -7.93
CA ASP A 165 1.61 13.25 -8.48
C ASP A 165 0.16 13.03 -8.06
N PHE A 166 -0.28 11.79 -7.94
CA PHE A 166 -1.61 11.48 -7.43
C PHE A 166 -1.81 11.92 -5.98
N ILE A 167 -0.77 11.92 -5.14
CA ILE A 167 -0.85 12.38 -3.74
C ILE A 167 -1.24 13.86 -3.73
N VAL A 168 -0.66 14.65 -4.63
CA VAL A 168 -0.95 16.08 -4.80
C VAL A 168 -2.33 16.27 -5.43
N GLN A 169 -2.63 15.56 -6.52
CA GLN A 169 -3.93 15.66 -7.22
C GLN A 169 -5.12 15.33 -6.31
N SER A 170 -4.95 14.36 -5.40
CA SER A 170 -6.00 13.94 -4.45
C SER A 170 -6.07 14.77 -3.17
N ALA A 171 -5.31 15.86 -3.04
CA ALA A 171 -5.22 16.64 -1.81
C ALA A 171 -6.57 17.21 -1.33
N ALA A 172 -7.45 17.60 -2.26
CA ALA A 172 -8.79 18.08 -1.91
C ALA A 172 -9.67 16.95 -1.37
N GLN A 173 -9.70 15.79 -2.04
CA GLN A 173 -10.49 14.63 -1.63
C GLN A 173 -10.00 14.04 -0.32
N ARG A 174 -8.69 14.08 -0.05
CA ARG A 174 -8.12 13.66 1.25
C ARG A 174 -8.72 14.38 2.45
N LYS A 175 -9.19 15.63 2.27
CA LYS A 175 -9.85 16.39 3.35
C LYS A 175 -11.21 15.82 3.73
N LEU A 176 -11.80 14.93 2.92
CA LEU A 176 -13.04 14.22 3.26
C LEU A 176 -12.82 13.11 4.30
N VAL A 177 -11.57 12.69 4.52
CA VAL A 177 -11.20 11.72 5.56
C VAL A 177 -11.15 12.46 6.90
N GLN A 178 -12.31 12.57 7.54
CA GLN A 178 -12.52 13.23 8.82
C GLN A 178 -13.51 12.41 9.66
N GLY A 179 -13.43 12.54 10.99
CA GLY A 179 -14.34 11.82 11.88
C GLY A 179 -14.20 10.30 11.73
N ASP A 180 -15.32 9.64 11.41
CA ASP A 180 -15.45 8.19 11.22
C ASP A 180 -15.17 7.73 9.77
N ILE A 181 -14.97 8.67 8.83
CA ILE A 181 -14.66 8.34 7.44
C ILE A 181 -13.23 7.81 7.33
N TYR A 182 -13.11 6.56 6.89
CA TYR A 182 -11.83 5.85 6.83
C TYR A 182 -11.09 6.06 5.52
N GLU A 183 -11.81 6.12 4.40
CA GLU A 183 -11.22 6.34 3.08
C GLU A 183 -12.22 6.94 2.09
N VAL A 184 -11.68 7.55 1.03
CA VAL A 184 -12.46 8.02 -0.11
C VAL A 184 -12.32 7.04 -1.26
N LEU A 185 -13.46 6.59 -1.80
CA LEU A 185 -13.59 5.84 -3.02
C LEU A 185 -13.59 6.80 -4.22
N LEU A 186 -12.73 6.50 -5.19
CA LEU A 186 -12.69 7.16 -6.49
C LEU A 186 -13.78 6.57 -7.38
N VAL A 187 -14.63 7.43 -7.90
CA VAL A 187 -15.76 7.06 -8.75
C VAL A 187 -15.64 7.82 -10.06
N HIS A 188 -16.08 7.19 -11.15
CA HIS A 188 -16.21 7.87 -12.43
C HIS A 188 -17.44 7.35 -13.16
N ASN A 189 -18.33 8.24 -13.63
CA ASN A 189 -19.59 7.89 -14.29
C ASN A 189 -20.44 6.86 -13.50
N GLY A 190 -20.48 7.02 -12.17
CA GLY A 190 -21.18 6.11 -11.25
C GLY A 190 -20.53 4.74 -11.04
N GLY A 191 -19.40 4.45 -11.70
CA GLY A 191 -18.61 3.25 -11.48
C GLY A 191 -17.51 3.49 -10.45
N ILE A 192 -17.49 2.68 -9.39
CA ILE A 192 -16.44 2.66 -8.38
C ILE A 192 -15.18 2.07 -9.01
N LEU A 193 -14.09 2.82 -8.95
CA LEU A 193 -12.79 2.40 -9.44
C LEU A 193 -12.02 1.72 -8.30
N GLU A 194 -11.50 2.52 -7.38
CA GLU A 194 -10.65 2.10 -6.27
C GLU A 194 -10.70 3.13 -5.14
N GLY A 195 -10.08 2.86 -3.99
CA GLY A 195 -9.86 3.90 -2.99
C GLY A 195 -8.63 4.74 -3.31
N MET A 196 -8.48 5.90 -2.65
CA MET A 196 -7.29 6.74 -2.82
C MET A 196 -5.98 5.96 -2.59
N THR A 197 -5.97 5.01 -1.66
CA THR A 197 -4.80 4.18 -1.34
C THR A 197 -5.07 2.67 -1.27
N SER A 198 -6.18 2.20 -1.86
CA SER A 198 -6.66 0.81 -1.81
C SER A 198 -7.37 0.39 -3.07
N ASN A 199 -7.58 -0.91 -3.28
CA ASN A 199 -8.53 -1.43 -4.26
C ASN A 199 -9.88 -1.72 -3.59
N PHE A 200 -10.98 -1.59 -4.35
CA PHE A 200 -12.35 -1.81 -3.87
C PHE A 200 -12.96 -3.10 -4.45
N TYR A 201 -13.83 -3.73 -3.66
CA TYR A 201 -14.60 -4.90 -4.07
C TYR A 201 -16.00 -4.83 -3.48
N GLY A 202 -17.01 -5.09 -4.32
CA GLY A 202 -18.37 -5.41 -3.89
C GLY A 202 -18.57 -6.92 -3.88
N VAL A 203 -19.34 -7.43 -2.93
CA VAL A 203 -19.66 -8.85 -2.80
C VAL A 203 -21.16 -9.04 -2.96
N LYS A 204 -21.55 -9.98 -3.82
CA LYS A 204 -22.94 -10.42 -3.95
C LYS A 204 -23.07 -11.88 -3.58
N ASN A 205 -24.09 -12.20 -2.79
CA ASN A 205 -24.50 -13.56 -2.53
C ASN A 205 -25.14 -14.14 -3.78
N VAL A 206 -24.92 -15.43 -3.99
CA VAL A 206 -25.61 -16.19 -5.03
C VAL A 206 -26.60 -17.08 -4.31
N ILE A 207 -27.89 -16.91 -4.62
CA ILE A 207 -28.90 -17.90 -4.25
C ILE A 207 -28.72 -19.03 -5.25
N ALA A 208 -28.28 -20.19 -4.77
CA ALA A 208 -27.97 -21.33 -5.62
C ALA A 208 -29.22 -21.76 -6.41
N SER A 209 -29.21 -21.53 -7.73
CA SER A 209 -30.19 -22.13 -8.64
C SER A 209 -29.44 -22.79 -9.81
N GLY A 210 -29.18 -24.09 -9.69
CA GLY A 210 -28.64 -24.91 -10.78
C GLY A 210 -27.13 -25.20 -10.74
N ALA A 211 -26.75 -26.30 -11.39
CA ALA A 211 -25.54 -27.10 -11.15
C ALA A 211 -24.16 -26.50 -11.56
N LYS A 212 -24.04 -25.18 -11.80
CA LYS A 212 -22.76 -24.54 -12.19
C LYS A 212 -22.56 -23.12 -11.65
N GLN A 213 -23.17 -22.77 -10.52
CA GLN A 213 -23.00 -21.44 -9.91
C GLN A 213 -21.99 -21.46 -8.76
N SER A 214 -21.24 -20.35 -8.61
CA SER A 214 -20.36 -20.11 -7.46
C SER A 214 -21.13 -20.31 -6.16
N HIS A 215 -20.78 -21.34 -5.39
CA HIS A 215 -21.43 -21.62 -4.11
C HIS A 215 -21.10 -20.58 -3.03
N ASN A 216 -20.03 -19.81 -3.24
CA ASN A 216 -19.51 -18.84 -2.28
C ASN A 216 -19.56 -17.38 -2.79
N GLY A 217 -20.56 -17.04 -3.60
CA GLY A 217 -20.83 -15.65 -3.97
C GLY A 217 -19.94 -15.11 -5.10
N ILE A 218 -20.18 -13.86 -5.48
CA ILE A 218 -19.50 -13.15 -6.57
C ILE A 218 -18.72 -11.99 -5.97
N LEU A 219 -17.42 -11.92 -6.24
CA LEU A 219 -16.56 -10.79 -5.92
C LEU A 219 -16.42 -9.90 -7.15
N ILE A 220 -16.92 -8.68 -7.07
CA ILE A 220 -16.98 -7.71 -8.18
C ILE A 220 -15.90 -6.66 -7.93
N THR A 221 -15.01 -6.43 -8.90
CA THR A 221 -13.96 -5.41 -8.77
C THR A 221 -13.54 -4.87 -10.12
N ALA A 222 -13.15 -3.59 -10.16
CA ALA A 222 -12.62 -2.99 -11.36
C ALA A 222 -11.35 -3.72 -11.83
N GLN A 223 -11.13 -3.71 -13.14
CA GLN A 223 -9.90 -4.20 -13.78
C GLN A 223 -9.22 -3.10 -14.63
N LYS A 224 -9.98 -2.09 -15.03
CA LYS A 224 -9.51 -0.92 -15.79
C LYS A 224 -9.71 0.33 -14.94
N GLY A 225 -8.94 1.38 -15.21
CA GLY A 225 -9.08 2.65 -14.46
C GLY A 225 -8.49 2.62 -13.03
N ILE A 226 -7.77 1.56 -12.65
CA ILE A 226 -7.28 1.35 -11.28
C ILE A 226 -5.83 0.86 -11.24
N LEU A 227 -5.18 1.03 -10.09
CA LEU A 227 -3.89 0.41 -9.82
C LEU A 227 -4.08 -1.09 -9.53
N LEU A 228 -3.41 -1.95 -10.29
CA LEU A 228 -3.44 -3.40 -10.04
C LEU A 228 -2.54 -3.78 -8.86
N GLY A 229 -3.05 -3.60 -7.65
CA GLY A 229 -2.31 -3.77 -6.40
C GLY A 229 -1.77 -5.19 -6.16
N VAL A 230 -0.67 -5.30 -5.41
CA VAL A 230 -0.08 -6.60 -5.00
C VAL A 230 -1.02 -7.37 -4.08
N THR A 231 -1.60 -6.70 -3.08
CA THR A 231 -2.62 -7.29 -2.20
C THR A 231 -3.83 -7.77 -2.98
N ARG A 232 -4.27 -6.99 -3.98
CA ARG A 232 -5.37 -7.37 -4.87
C ARG A 232 -5.13 -8.69 -5.58
N ARG A 233 -3.93 -8.92 -6.11
CA ARG A 233 -3.58 -10.18 -6.77
C ARG A 233 -3.77 -11.38 -5.83
N VAL A 234 -3.30 -11.26 -4.58
CA VAL A 234 -3.43 -12.31 -3.56
C VAL A 234 -4.89 -12.54 -3.20
N VAL A 235 -5.65 -11.48 -2.90
CA VAL A 235 -7.06 -11.60 -2.49
C VAL A 235 -7.91 -12.23 -3.60
N LEU A 236 -7.67 -11.88 -4.86
CA LEU A 236 -8.36 -12.51 -6.00
C LEU A 236 -8.02 -13.99 -6.17
N GLN A 237 -6.78 -14.40 -5.87
CA GLN A 237 -6.39 -15.80 -5.86
C GLN A 237 -7.09 -16.56 -4.72
N LEU A 238 -7.08 -15.98 -3.51
CA LEU A 238 -7.72 -16.57 -2.33
C LEU A 238 -9.24 -16.71 -2.51
N ALA A 239 -9.91 -15.68 -3.03
CA ALA A 239 -11.34 -15.71 -3.32
C ALA A 239 -11.71 -16.86 -4.27
N ARG A 240 -10.93 -17.06 -5.35
CA ARG A 240 -11.13 -18.22 -6.24
C ARG A 240 -10.90 -19.55 -5.54
N GLY A 241 -9.85 -19.65 -4.71
CA GLY A 241 -9.56 -20.85 -3.92
C GLY A 241 -10.67 -21.18 -2.92
N GLN A 242 -11.44 -20.18 -2.48
CA GLN A 242 -12.62 -20.34 -1.64
C GLN A 242 -13.90 -20.57 -2.46
N GLY A 243 -13.82 -20.78 -3.78
CA GLY A 243 -14.97 -21.05 -4.62
C GLY A 243 -15.83 -19.83 -4.95
N MET A 244 -15.32 -18.61 -4.77
CA MET A 244 -15.98 -17.39 -5.26
C MET A 244 -15.73 -17.22 -6.76
N SER A 245 -16.73 -16.75 -7.50
CA SER A 245 -16.52 -16.24 -8.87
C SER A 245 -16.05 -14.78 -8.81
N ILE A 246 -15.27 -14.38 -9.81
CA ILE A 246 -14.77 -13.00 -9.92
C ILE A 246 -15.42 -12.35 -11.13
N GLU A 247 -16.06 -11.20 -10.91
CA GLU A 247 -16.60 -10.36 -11.98
C GLU A 247 -15.73 -9.11 -12.14
N TYR A 248 -15.08 -9.00 -13.31
CA TYR A 248 -14.18 -7.89 -13.62
C TYR A 248 -14.90 -6.74 -14.30
N ARG A 249 -15.43 -5.82 -13.51
CA ARG A 249 -16.01 -4.55 -13.94
C ARG A 249 -16.00 -3.57 -12.78
N SER A 250 -16.07 -2.27 -13.08
CA SER A 250 -16.31 -1.27 -12.04
C SER A 250 -17.67 -1.53 -11.38
N PRO A 251 -17.72 -1.83 -10.07
CA PRO A 251 -18.99 -1.95 -9.36
C PRO A 251 -19.72 -0.60 -9.40
N ARG A 252 -21.03 -0.55 -9.64
CA ARG A 252 -21.75 0.73 -9.69
C ARG A 252 -22.21 1.15 -8.29
N LEU A 253 -22.18 2.45 -8.02
CA LEU A 253 -22.70 3.02 -6.76
C LEU A 253 -24.19 2.73 -6.54
N SER A 254 -24.95 2.57 -7.62
CA SER A 254 -26.37 2.24 -7.57
C SER A 254 -26.64 0.76 -7.24
N GLU A 255 -25.63 -0.11 -7.28
CA GLU A 255 -25.80 -1.52 -6.94
C GLU A 255 -25.83 -1.73 -5.42
N ASN A 256 -26.72 -2.60 -4.98
CA ASN A 256 -26.67 -3.13 -3.61
C ASN A 256 -25.65 -4.27 -3.56
N PHE A 257 -24.75 -4.23 -2.57
CA PHE A 257 -23.83 -5.31 -2.24
C PHE A 257 -24.22 -5.91 -0.89
N ASP A 258 -24.04 -7.21 -0.73
CA ASP A 258 -24.22 -7.90 0.56
C ASP A 258 -23.07 -7.57 1.52
N GLU A 259 -21.85 -7.44 0.97
CA GLU A 259 -20.65 -7.01 1.69
C GLU A 259 -19.77 -6.18 0.75
N ALA A 260 -18.85 -5.39 1.30
CA ALA A 260 -17.80 -4.73 0.52
C ALA A 260 -16.50 -4.71 1.29
N ILE A 261 -15.37 -4.71 0.57
CA ILE A 261 -14.03 -4.70 1.17
C ILE A 261 -13.09 -3.75 0.43
N LEU A 262 -12.11 -3.23 1.16
CA LEU A 262 -10.91 -2.59 0.64
C LEU A 262 -9.70 -3.53 0.76
N THR A 263 -8.73 -3.37 -0.13
CA THR A 263 -7.42 -4.03 0.03
C THR A 263 -6.25 -3.09 -0.16
N SER A 264 -5.23 -3.20 0.69
CA SER A 264 -3.96 -2.47 0.54
C SER A 264 -2.79 -3.18 1.22
N SER A 265 -1.55 -2.85 0.84
CA SER A 265 -0.35 -3.49 1.41
C SER A 265 -0.19 -3.30 2.91
N SER A 266 -0.65 -2.18 3.47
CA SER A 266 -0.48 -1.87 4.90
C SER A 266 -1.68 -2.27 5.76
N ARG A 267 -2.87 -2.46 5.16
CA ARG A 267 -4.11 -2.73 5.91
C ARG A 267 -4.68 -4.13 5.67
N GLY A 268 -4.17 -4.86 4.69
CA GLY A 268 -4.69 -6.16 4.31
C GLY A 268 -6.09 -6.04 3.72
N VAL A 269 -7.04 -6.84 4.22
CA VAL A 269 -8.46 -6.83 3.85
C VAL A 269 -9.25 -6.06 4.92
N VAL A 270 -9.90 -4.97 4.52
CA VAL A 270 -10.68 -4.10 5.42
C VAL A 270 -12.16 -4.14 5.02
N PRO A 271 -13.07 -4.57 5.89
CA PRO A 271 -14.51 -4.56 5.63
C PRO A 271 -15.10 -3.14 5.58
N ILE A 272 -15.99 -2.89 4.62
CA ILE A 272 -16.76 -1.65 4.50
C ILE A 272 -18.20 -1.93 4.91
N VAL A 273 -18.74 -1.12 5.81
CA VAL A 273 -20.13 -1.26 6.30
C VAL A 273 -21.05 -0.14 5.81
N SER A 274 -20.48 0.97 5.31
CA SER A 274 -21.24 2.08 4.76
C SER A 274 -20.48 2.80 3.65
N ILE A 275 -21.19 3.19 2.59
CA ILE A 275 -20.71 4.04 1.50
C ILE A 275 -21.64 5.25 1.41
N ASP A 276 -21.11 6.46 1.55
CA ASP A 276 -21.89 7.73 1.52
C ASP A 276 -23.09 7.72 2.50
N GLY A 277 -22.86 7.22 3.72
CA GLY A 277 -23.88 7.08 4.76
C GLY A 277 -24.93 5.98 4.51
N ARG A 278 -24.86 5.27 3.37
CA ARG A 278 -25.75 4.14 3.06
C ARG A 278 -25.12 2.84 3.51
N ALA A 279 -25.86 2.06 4.30
CA ALA A 279 -25.42 0.75 4.75
C ALA A 279 -25.11 -0.18 3.55
N VAL A 280 -23.99 -0.90 3.65
CA VAL A 280 -23.66 -2.03 2.78
C VAL A 280 -24.25 -3.29 3.41
N GLY A 281 -25.09 -4.01 2.66
CA GLY A 281 -25.82 -5.17 3.17
C GLY A 281 -26.61 -4.84 4.44
N GLN A 282 -26.22 -5.45 5.55
CA GLN A 282 -26.84 -5.25 6.87
C GLN A 282 -26.14 -4.18 7.73
N GLY A 283 -25.20 -3.41 7.16
CA GLY A 283 -24.45 -2.38 7.90
C GLY A 283 -23.48 -2.96 8.94
N ARG A 284 -23.04 -4.20 8.75
CA ARG A 284 -22.11 -4.92 9.64
C ARG A 284 -21.16 -5.79 8.85
N VAL A 285 -20.02 -6.14 9.44
CA VAL A 285 -19.00 -6.99 8.80
C VAL A 285 -19.57 -8.38 8.51
N GLY A 286 -19.62 -8.75 7.23
CA GLY A 286 -20.11 -10.05 6.78
C GLY A 286 -19.07 -11.16 6.79
N GLU A 287 -19.54 -12.39 6.56
CA GLU A 287 -18.74 -13.61 6.69
C GLU A 287 -17.70 -13.77 5.58
N ARG A 288 -17.97 -13.27 4.37
CA ARG A 288 -17.03 -13.38 3.24
C ARG A 288 -15.83 -12.48 3.45
N ALA A 289 -16.04 -11.26 3.94
CA ALA A 289 -14.99 -10.34 4.33
C ALA A 289 -14.09 -10.93 5.43
N LYS A 290 -14.69 -11.54 6.48
CA LYS A 290 -13.93 -12.24 7.54
C LYS A 290 -13.12 -13.40 6.98
N THR A 291 -13.73 -14.22 6.12
CA THR A 291 -13.09 -15.40 5.53
C THR A 291 -11.91 -15.01 4.64
N LEU A 292 -12.06 -13.96 3.82
CA LEU A 292 -10.98 -13.42 2.99
C LEU A 292 -9.87 -12.78 3.83
N ARG A 293 -10.21 -12.06 4.92
CA ARG A 293 -9.23 -11.51 5.86
C ARG A 293 -8.39 -12.62 6.49
N LYS A 294 -9.04 -13.64 7.06
CA LYS A 294 -8.36 -14.78 7.70
C LYS A 294 -7.43 -15.50 6.71
N ALA A 295 -7.91 -15.79 5.51
CA ALA A 295 -7.09 -16.42 4.48
C ALA A 295 -5.92 -15.54 4.03
N TYR A 296 -6.12 -14.22 3.95
CA TYR A 296 -5.05 -13.29 3.63
C TYR A 296 -3.97 -13.25 4.72
N GLN A 297 -4.36 -13.22 5.99
CA GLN A 297 -3.43 -13.28 7.12
C GLN A 297 -2.58 -14.56 7.09
N ALA A 298 -3.22 -15.73 6.93
CA ALA A 298 -2.51 -17.00 6.79
C ALA A 298 -1.55 -17.00 5.59
N TYR A 299 -1.97 -16.44 4.45
CA TYR A 299 -1.10 -16.30 3.28
C TYR A 299 0.10 -15.40 3.56
N VAL A 300 -0.07 -14.30 4.28
CA VAL A 300 1.02 -13.37 4.64
C VAL A 300 2.07 -14.08 5.52
N GLU A 301 1.61 -14.85 6.50
CA GLU A 301 2.47 -15.64 7.38
C GLU A 301 3.27 -16.69 6.59
N GLU A 302 2.61 -17.43 5.70
CA GLU A 302 3.23 -18.50 4.90
C GLU A 302 4.17 -17.95 3.81
N ARG A 303 3.77 -16.88 3.10
CA ARG A 303 4.38 -16.46 1.82
C ARG A 303 5.20 -15.18 1.87
N SER A 304 5.29 -14.51 3.01
CA SER A 304 6.23 -13.40 3.15
C SER A 304 7.67 -13.91 2.88
N GLU A 305 8.53 -13.09 2.27
CA GLU A 305 9.92 -13.44 1.97
C GLU A 305 10.86 -12.72 2.94
N THR A 306 12.09 -13.22 3.14
CA THR A 306 13.11 -12.47 3.87
C THR A 306 13.41 -11.17 3.15
N ILE A 307 13.64 -10.09 3.91
CA ILE A 307 14.05 -8.81 3.31
C ILE A 307 15.47 -8.87 2.71
N ALA A 308 16.34 -9.68 3.32
CA ALA A 308 17.66 -10.03 2.79
C ALA A 308 17.53 -10.79 1.46
#